data_AF-A0AAW1CYJ8-F1
#
_entry.id   AF-A0AAW1CYJ8-F1
#
_cell.length_a   1.000
_cell.length_b   1.000
_cell.length_c   1.000
_cell.angle_alpha   90.00
_cell.angle_beta   90.00
_cell.angle_gamma   90.00
#
_symmetry.space_group_name_H-M   'P 1'
#
loop_
_entity.id
_entity.type
_entity.pdbx_description
1 polymer ?
#
loop_
_entity_poly.entity_id
_entity_poly.type
_entity_poly.pdbx_seq_one_letter_code
_entity_poly.pdbx_strand_id
1 'polypeptide(L)'
;MTLTLEEILGAIKENNSEIKNMNTNIVKIGTALEHALKELNDLKIKNEKLQKQVNIHETEINFLRREVKKNNLVLFNVTEKENEAEGDTLSCIRELFQRFEININEDNVNECHRIGKKSGTRPVLLALTNSKLKKKILEKREDLKTLKISPEGSIVKEERVAEF
;
A
#
# COMPACT_ATOMS: atom_id res chain seq x y z
N MET A 1 74.43 -27.91 -26.37
CA MET A 1 74.00 -26.59 -26.87
C MET A 1 74.15 -25.61 -25.73
N THR A 2 75.09 -24.67 -25.83
CA THR A 2 75.25 -23.56 -24.89
C THR A 2 74.61 -22.33 -25.51
N LEU A 3 73.67 -21.71 -24.81
CA LEU A 3 73.09 -20.43 -25.21
C LEU A 3 74.20 -19.37 -25.29
N THR A 4 74.14 -18.57 -26.34
CA THR A 4 75.04 -17.44 -26.53
C THR A 4 74.63 -16.28 -25.64
N LEU A 5 75.59 -15.41 -25.31
CA LEU A 5 75.33 -14.22 -24.49
C LEU A 5 74.31 -13.27 -25.16
N GLU A 6 74.30 -13.21 -26.50
CA GLU A 6 73.34 -12.39 -27.27
C GLU A 6 71.90 -12.89 -27.12
N GLU A 7 71.68 -14.21 -27.15
CA GLU A 7 70.35 -14.80 -26.96
C GLU A 7 69.81 -14.50 -25.55
N ILE A 8 70.68 -14.55 -24.53
CA ILE A 8 70.31 -14.21 -23.15
C ILE A 8 69.94 -12.72 -23.04
N LEU A 9 70.73 -11.83 -23.64
CA LEU A 9 70.46 -10.38 -23.62
C LEU A 9 69.18 -10.01 -24.39
N GLY A 10 68.89 -10.70 -25.49
CA GLY A 10 67.64 -10.57 -26.25
C GLY A 10 66.42 -10.91 -25.39
N ALA A 11 66.42 -12.08 -24.75
CA ALA A 11 65.35 -12.54 -23.89
C ALA A 11 65.12 -11.59 -22.68
N ILE A 12 66.19 -11.06 -22.08
CA ILE A 12 66.09 -10.09 -20.98
C ILE A 12 65.41 -8.79 -21.44
N LYS A 13 65.71 -8.30 -22.65
CA LYS A 13 65.07 -7.10 -23.20
C LYS A 13 63.59 -7.32 -23.46
N GLU A 14 63.24 -8.47 -24.03
CA GLU A 14 61.85 -8.84 -24.30
C GLU A 14 61.05 -8.95 -22.99
N ASN A 15 61.54 -9.71 -22.02
CA ASN A 15 60.94 -9.83 -20.68
C ASN A 15 60.76 -8.45 -20.01
N ASN A 16 61.75 -7.56 -20.10
CA ASN A 16 61.64 -6.21 -19.54
C ASN A 16 60.55 -5.36 -20.21
N SER A 17 60.33 -5.55 -21.51
CA SER A 17 59.25 -4.88 -22.24
C SER A 17 57.87 -5.40 -21.81
N GLU A 18 57.74 -6.72 -21.61
CA GLU A 18 56.53 -7.34 -21.11
C GLU A 18 56.20 -6.90 -19.68
N ILE A 19 57.20 -6.84 -18.80
CA ILE A 19 57.05 -6.34 -17.42
C ILE A 19 56.54 -4.90 -17.41
N LYS A 20 57.05 -4.03 -18.29
CA LYS A 20 56.54 -2.65 -18.40
C LYS A 20 55.08 -2.60 -18.86
N ASN A 21 54.71 -3.44 -19.82
CA ASN A 21 53.33 -3.54 -20.29
C ASN A 21 52.40 -4.07 -19.19
N MET A 22 52.82 -5.11 -18.46
CA MET A 22 52.11 -5.65 -17.31
C MET A 22 51.90 -4.58 -16.22
N ASN A 23 52.94 -3.84 -15.85
CA ASN A 23 52.84 -2.75 -14.87
C ASN A 23 51.85 -1.67 -15.31
N THR A 24 51.85 -1.31 -16.59
CA THR A 24 50.90 -0.33 -17.14
C THR A 24 49.46 -0.83 -17.03
N ASN A 25 49.23 -2.11 -17.32
CA ASN A 25 47.90 -2.72 -17.20
C ASN A 25 47.44 -2.83 -15.75
N ILE A 26 48.33 -3.19 -14.82
CA ILE A 26 48.04 -3.23 -13.38
C ILE A 26 47.58 -1.86 -12.88
N VAL A 27 48.27 -0.79 -13.27
CA VAL A 27 47.87 0.58 -12.91
C VAL A 27 46.48 0.91 -13.45
N LYS A 28 46.21 0.61 -14.73
CA LYS A 28 44.87 0.83 -15.32
C LYS A 28 43.78 0.06 -14.58
N ILE A 29 44.02 -1.21 -14.25
CA ILE A 29 43.09 -2.03 -13.47
C ILE A 29 42.85 -1.42 -12.08
N GLY A 30 43.91 -0.96 -11.41
CA GLY A 30 43.80 -0.28 -10.11
C GLY A 30 42.89 0.95 -10.18
N THR A 31 43.10 1.82 -11.17
CA THR A 31 42.27 3.02 -11.36
C THR A 31 40.81 2.69 -11.69
N ALA A 32 40.57 1.67 -12.51
CA ALA A 32 39.20 1.22 -12.84
C ALA A 32 38.49 0.63 -11.61
N LEU A 33 39.22 -0.11 -10.77
CA LEU A 33 38.69 -0.68 -9.55
C LEU A 33 38.33 0.41 -8.53
N GLU A 34 39.17 1.43 -8.36
CA GLU A 34 38.87 2.58 -7.51
C GLU A 34 37.60 3.31 -7.96
N HIS A 35 37.43 3.50 -9.27
CA HIS A 35 36.22 4.11 -9.82
C HIS A 35 34.98 3.26 -9.56
N ALA A 36 35.06 1.95 -9.82
CA ALA A 36 33.96 1.03 -9.58
C ALA A 36 33.56 0.97 -8.10
N LEU A 37 34.54 0.98 -7.18
CA LEU A 37 34.28 1.02 -5.73
C LEU A 37 33.55 2.30 -5.32
N LYS A 38 33.92 3.44 -5.90
CA LYS A 38 33.24 4.71 -5.66
C LYS A 38 31.78 4.67 -6.14
N GLU A 39 31.55 4.21 -7.36
CA GLU A 39 30.19 4.08 -7.90
C GLU A 39 29.32 3.12 -7.09
N LEU A 40 29.88 1.99 -6.64
CA LEU A 40 29.17 1.05 -5.76
C LEU A 40 28.75 1.70 -4.44
N ASN A 41 29.63 2.52 -3.85
CA ASN A 41 29.30 3.23 -2.62
C ASN A 41 28.20 4.27 -2.84
N ASP A 42 28.29 5.04 -3.93
CA ASP A 42 27.26 6.01 -4.30
C ASP A 42 25.91 5.34 -4.56
N LEU A 43 25.90 4.18 -5.22
CA LEU A 43 24.70 3.37 -5.45
C LEU A 43 24.12 2.85 -4.14
N LYS A 44 24.96 2.39 -3.21
CA LYS A 44 24.51 1.94 -1.88
C LYS A 44 23.79 3.07 -1.12
N ILE A 45 24.39 4.26 -1.08
CA ILE A 45 23.80 5.44 -0.43
C ILE A 45 22.46 5.82 -1.08
N LYS A 46 22.40 5.84 -2.42
CA LYS A 46 21.17 6.11 -3.15
C LYS A 46 20.09 5.09 -2.85
N ASN A 47 20.43 3.80 -2.79
CA ASN A 47 19.49 2.73 -2.50
C ASN A 47 18.90 2.86 -1.09
N GLU A 48 19.74 3.14 -0.08
CA GLU A 48 19.28 3.37 1.29
C GLU A 48 18.32 4.57 1.38
N LYS A 49 18.59 5.65 0.62
CA LYS A 49 17.71 6.81 0.53
C LYS A 49 16.36 6.47 -0.11
N LEU A 50 16.38 5.72 -1.20
CA LEU A 50 15.16 5.28 -1.90
C LEU A 50 14.32 4.38 -1.00
N GLN A 51 14.94 3.42 -0.29
CA GLN A 51 14.21 2.55 0.63
C GLN A 51 13.51 3.35 1.74
N LYS A 52 14.16 4.38 2.28
CA LYS A 52 13.53 5.28 3.26
C LYS A 52 12.33 6.02 2.67
N GLN A 53 12.45 6.52 1.45
CA GLN A 53 11.34 7.21 0.77
C GLN A 53 10.15 6.29 0.50
N VAL A 54 10.41 5.05 0.06
CA VAL A 54 9.36 4.03 -0.13
C VAL A 54 8.61 3.81 1.18
N ASN A 55 9.32 3.57 2.29
CA ASN A 55 8.67 3.32 3.58
C ASN A 55 7.82 4.53 4.07
N ILE A 56 8.29 5.76 3.81
CA ILE A 56 7.54 6.98 4.14
C ILE A 56 6.26 7.03 3.31
N HIS A 57 6.35 6.83 2.00
CA HIS A 57 5.20 6.89 1.11
C HIS A 57 4.20 5.77 1.39
N GLU A 58 4.64 4.56 1.72
CA GLU A 58 3.75 3.47 2.14
C GLU A 58 2.98 3.83 3.42
N THR A 59 3.66 4.44 4.38
CA THR A 59 3.05 4.91 5.63
C THR A 59 2.00 5.99 5.34
N GLU A 60 2.33 6.95 4.48
CA GLU A 60 1.44 8.05 4.09
C GLU A 60 0.22 7.55 3.30
N ILE A 61 0.42 6.62 2.36
CA ILE A 61 -0.67 5.97 1.61
C ILE A 61 -1.62 5.25 2.57
N ASN A 62 -1.08 4.51 3.55
CA ASN A 62 -1.88 3.80 4.53
C ASN A 62 -2.66 4.76 5.43
N PHE A 63 -2.04 5.87 5.84
CA PHE A 63 -2.72 6.93 6.57
C PHE A 63 -3.87 7.55 5.75
N LEU A 64 -3.61 7.94 4.50
CA LEU A 64 -4.61 8.53 3.60
C LEU A 64 -5.76 7.56 3.33
N ARG A 65 -5.48 6.27 3.11
CA ARG A 65 -6.52 5.23 2.96
C ARG A 65 -7.41 5.12 4.20
N ARG A 66 -6.83 5.22 5.40
CA ARG A 66 -7.59 5.22 6.66
C ARG A 66 -8.42 6.49 6.80
N GLU A 67 -7.88 7.66 6.47
CA GLU A 67 -8.61 8.94 6.56
C GLU A 67 -9.79 8.99 5.57
N VAL A 68 -9.63 8.53 4.33
CA VAL A 68 -10.73 8.45 3.35
C VAL A 68 -11.87 7.57 3.85
N LYS A 69 -11.55 6.44 4.50
CA LYS A 69 -12.54 5.48 5.00
C LYS A 69 -13.00 5.75 6.43
N LYS A 70 -12.48 6.79 7.08
CA LYS A 70 -12.65 7.05 8.51
C LYS A 70 -14.10 7.18 8.92
N ASN A 71 -14.95 7.71 8.04
CA ASN A 71 -16.37 7.92 8.30
C ASN A 71 -17.27 6.89 7.60
N ASN A 72 -16.68 5.82 7.06
CA ASN A 72 -17.42 4.77 6.38
C ASN A 72 -17.91 3.73 7.40
N LEU A 73 -19.15 3.28 7.18
CA LEU A 73 -19.77 2.18 7.88
C LEU A 73 -20.24 1.15 6.86
N VAL A 74 -20.03 -0.13 7.16
CA VAL A 74 -20.61 -1.22 6.40
C VAL A 74 -21.74 -1.83 7.22
N LEU A 75 -22.94 -1.78 6.65
CA LEU A 75 -24.17 -2.28 7.25
C LEU A 75 -24.51 -3.63 6.62
N PHE A 76 -24.60 -4.67 7.44
CA PHE A 76 -24.94 -6.02 7.00
C PHE A 76 -26.43 -6.30 7.19
N ASN A 77 -26.95 -7.22 6.40
CA ASN A 77 -28.30 -7.76 6.49
C ASN A 77 -29.46 -6.77 6.29
N VAL A 78 -29.21 -5.52 5.91
CA VAL A 78 -30.27 -4.56 5.56
C VAL A 78 -31.14 -5.15 4.44
N THR A 79 -32.45 -5.30 4.64
CA THR A 79 -33.36 -5.89 3.65
C THR A 79 -33.17 -5.25 2.27
N GLU A 80 -32.99 -6.07 1.23
CA GLU A 80 -32.80 -5.62 -0.16
C GLU A 80 -34.10 -5.83 -0.94
N LYS A 81 -34.58 -4.81 -1.64
CA LYS A 81 -35.76 -4.92 -2.51
C LYS A 81 -35.34 -5.42 -3.90
N GLU A 82 -36.23 -6.15 -4.58
CA GLU A 82 -35.98 -6.51 -5.99
C GLU A 82 -35.87 -5.23 -6.83
N ASN A 83 -34.77 -5.12 -7.60
CA ASN A 83 -34.44 -3.94 -8.42
C ASN A 83 -34.22 -2.62 -7.66
N GLU A 84 -33.74 -2.68 -6.41
CA GLU A 84 -33.37 -1.50 -5.61
C GLU A 84 -32.39 -0.57 -6.36
N ALA A 85 -32.80 0.68 -6.59
CA ALA A 85 -31.94 1.75 -7.08
C ALA A 85 -31.17 2.42 -5.92
N GLU A 86 -30.12 3.19 -6.19
CA GLU A 86 -29.31 3.84 -5.14
C GLU A 86 -30.13 4.74 -4.20
N GLY A 87 -31.10 5.50 -4.76
CA GLY A 87 -32.01 6.34 -3.96
C GLY A 87 -32.90 5.53 -3.01
N ASP A 88 -33.23 4.29 -3.37
CA ASP A 88 -33.99 3.39 -2.51
C ASP A 88 -33.15 2.87 -1.34
N THR A 89 -31.85 2.64 -1.56
CA THR A 89 -30.93 2.22 -0.51
C THR A 89 -30.84 3.26 0.59
N LEU A 90 -30.64 4.54 0.25
CA LEU A 90 -30.57 5.61 1.25
C LEU A 90 -31.89 5.73 2.03
N SER A 91 -33.03 5.61 1.34
CA SER A 91 -34.35 5.66 1.97
C SER A 91 -34.55 4.52 2.98
N CYS A 92 -34.18 3.29 2.63
CA CYS A 92 -34.20 2.14 3.54
C CYS A 92 -33.30 2.36 4.77
N ILE A 93 -32.12 2.96 4.57
CA ILE A 93 -31.20 3.29 5.67
C ILE A 93 -31.78 4.37 6.59
N ARG A 94 -32.42 5.41 6.05
CA ARG A 94 -33.09 6.45 6.85
C ARG A 94 -34.18 5.85 7.73
N GLU A 95 -35.06 5.02 7.16
CA GLU A 95 -36.13 4.35 7.90
C GLU A 95 -35.58 3.46 9.02
N LEU A 96 -34.49 2.73 8.75
CA LEU A 96 -33.82 1.89 9.75
C LEU A 96 -33.31 2.71 10.93
N PHE A 97 -32.59 3.79 10.65
CA PHE A 97 -31.95 4.62 11.69
C PHE A 97 -32.93 5.52 12.44
N GLN A 98 -34.04 5.91 11.80
CA GLN A 98 -35.09 6.70 12.46
C GLN A 98 -35.69 5.96 13.68
N ARG A 99 -35.75 4.62 13.64
CA ARG A 99 -36.19 3.78 14.79
C ARG A 99 -35.29 3.90 16.02
N PHE A 100 -34.07 4.40 15.84
CA PHE A 100 -33.07 4.61 16.89
C PHE A 100 -32.80 6.08 17.18
N GLU A 101 -33.69 6.98 16.74
CA GLU A 101 -33.54 8.43 16.91
C GLU A 101 -32.23 8.97 16.28
N ILE A 102 -31.77 8.31 15.22
CA ILE A 102 -30.64 8.75 14.40
C ILE A 102 -31.20 9.30 13.10
N ASN A 103 -31.01 10.60 12.88
CA ASN A 103 -31.43 11.26 11.65
C ASN A 103 -30.31 11.19 10.61
N ILE A 104 -30.58 10.50 9.50
CA ILE A 104 -29.71 10.45 8.32
C ILE A 104 -30.37 11.28 7.21
N ASN A 105 -29.65 12.23 6.64
CA ASN A 105 -30.10 13.09 5.55
C ASN A 105 -29.02 13.19 4.46
N GLU A 106 -29.31 13.87 3.35
CA GLU A 106 -28.37 14.01 2.23
C GLU A 106 -27.13 14.80 2.63
N ASP A 107 -27.30 15.84 3.44
CA ASP A 107 -26.20 16.69 3.90
C ASP A 107 -25.18 15.94 4.79
N ASN A 108 -25.58 14.81 5.36
CA ASN A 108 -24.72 13.99 6.22
C ASN A 108 -24.24 12.68 5.61
N VAL A 109 -24.53 12.46 4.32
CA VAL A 109 -24.11 11.28 3.55
C VAL A 109 -23.35 11.71 2.30
N ASN A 110 -22.13 11.22 2.14
CA ASN A 110 -21.36 11.35 0.90
C ASN A 110 -21.79 10.31 -0.13
N GLU A 111 -21.97 9.07 0.32
CA GLU A 111 -22.26 7.94 -0.55
C GLU A 111 -23.05 6.87 0.21
N CYS A 112 -24.04 6.27 -0.45
CA CYS A 112 -24.80 5.15 0.10
C CYS A 112 -25.21 4.19 -1.02
N HIS A 113 -24.62 2.99 -1.03
CA HIS A 113 -24.90 1.98 -2.05
C HIS A 113 -24.62 0.56 -1.55
N ARG A 114 -25.16 -0.44 -2.26
CA ARG A 114 -24.93 -1.87 -1.99
C ARG A 114 -23.59 -2.32 -2.55
N ILE A 115 -22.78 -2.99 -1.74
CA ILE A 115 -21.48 -3.53 -2.16
C ILE A 115 -21.54 -5.05 -2.40
N GLY A 116 -20.80 -5.52 -3.41
CA GLY A 116 -20.69 -6.94 -3.74
C GLY A 116 -21.63 -7.42 -4.86
N LYS A 117 -21.46 -8.68 -5.25
CA LYS A 117 -22.25 -9.34 -6.31
C LYS A 117 -23.67 -9.62 -5.81
N LYS A 118 -24.67 -9.58 -6.70
CA LYS A 118 -26.07 -9.93 -6.40
C LYS A 118 -26.17 -11.43 -6.05
N SER A 119 -26.00 -11.74 -4.77
CA SER A 119 -26.10 -13.09 -4.22
C SER A 119 -26.60 -12.96 -2.78
N GLY A 120 -27.92 -13.01 -2.59
CA GLY A 120 -28.54 -12.73 -1.30
C GLY A 120 -28.49 -11.24 -0.92
N THR A 121 -28.71 -10.95 0.36
CA THR A 121 -28.73 -9.59 0.92
C THR A 121 -27.33 -8.96 0.90
N ARG A 122 -27.10 -7.98 0.02
CA ARG A 122 -25.81 -7.31 -0.09
C ARG A 122 -25.59 -6.30 1.05
N PRO A 123 -24.36 -6.20 1.60
CA PRO A 123 -24.04 -5.14 2.55
C PRO A 123 -24.22 -3.75 1.93
N VAL A 124 -24.51 -2.76 2.77
CA VAL A 124 -24.59 -1.34 2.38
C VAL A 124 -23.33 -0.64 2.86
N LEU A 125 -22.64 0.05 1.95
CA LEU A 125 -21.67 1.07 2.32
C LEU A 125 -22.43 2.36 2.64
N LEU A 126 -22.14 2.95 3.80
CA LEU A 126 -22.63 4.27 4.20
C LEU A 126 -21.41 5.14 4.53
N ALA A 127 -21.07 6.04 3.61
CA ALA A 127 -20.01 7.02 3.79
C ALA A 127 -20.60 8.32 4.35
N LEU A 128 -20.23 8.68 5.58
CA LEU A 128 -20.76 9.86 6.26
C LEU A 128 -19.84 11.07 6.09
N THR A 129 -20.41 12.27 6.10
CA THR A 129 -19.62 13.51 6.05
C THR A 129 -18.88 13.78 7.36
N ASN A 130 -19.42 13.30 8.50
CA ASN A 130 -18.95 13.66 9.83
C ASN A 130 -18.80 12.46 10.78
N SER A 131 -17.66 12.43 11.49
CA SER A 131 -17.33 11.43 12.50
C SER A 131 -18.26 11.44 13.72
N LYS A 132 -18.87 12.59 14.06
CA LYS A 132 -19.83 12.68 15.17
C LYS A 132 -21.05 11.79 14.94
N LEU A 133 -21.57 11.78 13.71
CA LEU A 133 -22.72 10.94 13.34
C LEU A 133 -22.33 9.46 13.32
N LYS A 134 -21.15 9.14 12.77
CA LYS A 134 -20.58 7.79 12.85
C LYS A 134 -20.51 7.31 14.30
N LYS A 135 -20.01 8.13 15.22
CA LYS A 135 -19.91 7.79 16.64
C LYS A 135 -21.29 7.52 17.26
N LYS A 136 -22.28 8.38 16.98
CA LYS A 136 -23.66 8.20 17.45
C LYS A 136 -24.25 6.86 16.97
N ILE A 137 -24.00 6.48 15.71
CA ILE A 137 -24.43 5.18 15.16
C ILE A 137 -23.73 4.02 15.88
N LEU A 138 -22.41 4.11 16.10
CA LEU A 138 -21.64 3.07 16.77
C LEU A 138 -22.02 2.90 18.25
N GLU A 139 -22.41 3.98 18.94
CA GLU A 139 -22.93 3.94 20.31
C GLU A 139 -24.24 3.14 20.40
N LYS A 140 -25.05 3.16 19.34
CA LYS A 140 -26.32 2.42 19.21
C LYS A 140 -26.17 1.03 18.60
N ARG A 141 -24.95 0.54 18.41
CA ARG A 141 -24.69 -0.75 17.73
C ARG A 141 -25.35 -1.95 18.39
N GLU A 142 -25.43 -1.98 19.72
CA GLU A 142 -26.04 -3.11 20.44
C GLU A 142 -27.56 -3.09 20.27
N ASP A 143 -28.18 -1.91 20.33
CA ASP A 143 -29.61 -1.72 20.03
C ASP A 143 -29.91 -2.12 18.59
N LEU A 144 -29.04 -1.78 17.64
CA LEU A 144 -29.16 -2.20 16.25
C LEU A 144 -29.14 -3.74 16.12
N LYS A 145 -28.29 -4.46 16.87
CA LYS A 145 -28.28 -5.93 16.88
C LYS A 145 -29.58 -6.55 17.38
N THR A 146 -30.35 -5.85 18.20
CA THR A 146 -31.63 -6.36 18.74
C THR A 146 -32.75 -6.38 17.70
N LEU A 147 -32.64 -5.58 16.63
CA LEU A 147 -33.41 -5.84 15.42
C LEU A 147 -32.89 -7.17 14.85
N LYS A 148 -33.65 -8.25 15.10
CA LYS A 148 -33.43 -9.59 14.56
C LYS A 148 -33.48 -9.58 13.03
N ILE A 149 -32.41 -9.07 12.43
CA ILE A 149 -32.08 -9.12 11.02
C ILE A 149 -31.02 -10.26 10.84
N SER A 150 -31.22 -11.38 11.57
CA SER A 150 -30.47 -12.67 11.59
C SER A 150 -29.35 -12.84 12.68
N PRO A 151 -29.04 -14.09 13.13
CA PRO A 151 -28.45 -14.41 14.43
C PRO A 151 -26.90 -14.39 14.50
N GLU A 152 -26.21 -13.92 13.46
CA GLU A 152 -24.74 -13.94 13.40
C GLU A 152 -24.13 -12.53 13.29
N GLY A 153 -23.71 -11.98 14.43
CA GLY A 153 -22.67 -10.95 14.50
C GLY A 153 -23.07 -9.52 14.10
N SER A 154 -22.28 -8.56 14.56
CA SER A 154 -22.55 -7.11 14.51
C SER A 154 -23.00 -6.59 13.13
N ILE A 155 -24.16 -5.94 13.11
CA ILE A 155 -24.81 -5.33 11.92
C ILE A 155 -24.00 -4.17 11.33
N VAL A 156 -23.22 -3.47 12.15
CA VAL A 156 -22.40 -2.33 11.75
C VAL A 156 -20.94 -2.64 11.99
N LYS A 157 -20.11 -2.58 10.94
CA LYS A 157 -18.65 -2.63 11.05
C LYS A 157 -18.03 -1.38 10.47
N GLU A 158 -16.96 -0.90 11.10
CA GLU A 158 -16.11 0.08 10.45
C GLU A 158 -15.44 -0.55 9.24
N GLU A 159 -15.36 0.21 8.15
CA GLU A 159 -14.57 -0.22 7.00
C GLU A 159 -13.09 -0.17 7.38
N ARG A 160 -12.43 -1.33 7.40
CA ARG A 160 -10.99 -1.44 7.68
C ARG A 160 -10.23 -1.60 6.37
N VAL A 161 -9.09 -0.93 6.28
CA VAL A 161 -8.10 -1.20 5.23
C VAL A 161 -7.54 -2.59 5.50
N ALA A 162 -7.53 -3.47 4.49
CA ALA A 162 -6.80 -4.73 4.58
C ALA A 162 -5.31 -4.41 4.78
N GLU A 163 -4.72 -4.95 5.83
CA GLU A 163 -3.26 -4.99 5.97
C GLU A 163 -2.76 -6.00 4.93
N PHE A 164 -1.99 -5.52 3.96
CA PHE A 164 -1.28 -6.35 2.99
C PHE A 164 0.11 -6.67 3.53
#